data_AF-A0ABD2DEN9-F1
#
_entry.id   AF-A0ABD2DEN9-F1
#
_cell.length_a   1.000
_cell.length_b   1.000
_cell.length_c   1.000
_cell.angle_alpha   90.00
_cell.angle_beta   90.00
_cell.angle_gamma   90.00
#
_symmetry.space_group_name_H-M   'P 1'
#
loop_
_entity.id
_entity.type
_entity.pdbx_description
1 polymer ?
#
loop_
_entity_poly.entity_id
_entity_poly.type
_entity_poly.pdbx_seq_one_letter_code
_entity_poly.pdbx_strand_id
1 'polypeptide(L)'
;MNCADIDIITASYAPEGDEEIHATGFNYQNEDEKVTLSFPSTLQTGTGTLKIDFVGELNDKMKGFYRSKYTTPSGEVRYAAVTQFEATDARRAFPCWDEPAIKATFDISLVVPKDRVALSNMNVIDRKPYPDDENLVEVKFARTPVMSTYLVAFVVGEYDFVETRSKDGVCVRVYTPVGKAEQGKFALEVAAKTLPFYKDYFNVPYPLPKIDLIAIADFAAGAMENWGLVTYRETALLIDPKNSCSSSRQWVALVVGHELAHQWFGNLVTMEWWTHLWLNEGFASWIEYLCVDHCFPEYDIWTQFVSADYTRAQELDALDNSHPIEYYRLSASCHNPESHCLPGQCGPSI
;
A
#
# COMPACT_ATOMS: atom_id res chain seq x y z
N MET A 1 -6.46 -5.82 20.71
CA MET A 1 -6.23 -5.26 19.35
C MET A 1 -4.85 -5.71 18.87
N ASN A 2 -4.52 -5.55 17.60
CA ASN A 2 -3.21 -5.89 17.05
C ASN A 2 -2.20 -4.78 17.30
N CYS A 3 -0.96 -5.17 17.61
CA CYS A 3 0.14 -4.28 17.95
C CYS A 3 1.45 -5.07 17.89
N ALA A 4 2.44 -4.58 17.15
CA ALA A 4 3.77 -5.19 17.10
C ALA A 4 4.85 -4.11 16.88
N ASP A 5 6.05 -4.29 17.43
CA ASP A 5 7.19 -3.38 17.25
C ASP A 5 6.94 -1.89 17.60
N ILE A 6 5.91 -1.60 18.41
CA ILE A 6 5.57 -0.26 18.91
C ILE A 6 5.29 -0.31 20.40
N ASP A 7 5.68 0.74 21.11
CA ASP A 7 5.51 0.92 22.54
C ASP A 7 4.38 1.92 22.82
N ILE A 8 3.31 1.45 23.45
CA ILE A 8 2.22 2.32 23.93
C ILE A 8 2.71 3.11 25.15
N ILE A 9 2.57 4.44 25.07
CA ILE A 9 2.91 5.40 26.12
C ILE A 9 1.68 5.66 27.00
N THR A 10 0.55 6.00 26.38
CA THR A 10 -0.72 6.20 27.09
C THR A 10 -1.86 5.57 26.30
N ALA A 11 -2.93 5.17 27.00
CA ALA A 11 -4.21 4.90 26.36
C ALA A 11 -5.35 5.34 27.26
N SER A 12 -6.43 5.80 26.63
CA SER A 12 -7.65 6.22 27.31
C SER A 12 -8.87 5.98 26.44
N TYR A 13 -10.00 5.71 27.09
CA TYR A 13 -11.28 5.50 26.43
C TYR A 13 -12.28 6.54 26.94
N ALA A 14 -12.87 7.30 26.02
CA ALA A 14 -13.93 8.25 26.32
C ALA A 14 -15.25 7.73 25.72
N PRO A 15 -16.17 7.18 26.54
CA PRO A 15 -17.52 6.84 26.08
C PRO A 15 -18.26 8.11 25.64
N GLU A 16 -19.20 7.97 24.72
CA GLU A 16 -19.94 9.12 24.20
C GLU A 16 -20.79 9.81 25.30
N GLY A 17 -20.40 11.03 25.68
CA GLY A 17 -21.10 11.82 26.72
C GLY A 17 -20.61 11.59 28.15
N ASP A 18 -19.61 10.72 28.35
CA ASP A 18 -19.03 10.41 29.67
C ASP A 18 -17.57 10.91 29.79
N GLU A 19 -17.02 10.81 31.01
CA GLU A 19 -15.62 11.16 31.28
C GLU A 19 -14.63 10.15 30.70
N GLU A 20 -13.44 10.65 30.38
CA GLU A 20 -12.32 9.86 29.87
C GLU A 20 -11.79 8.90 30.95
N ILE A 21 -11.65 7.63 30.59
CA ILE A 21 -11.17 6.55 31.46
C ILE A 21 -9.77 6.16 31.00
N HIS A 22 -8.76 6.39 31.84
CA HIS A 22 -7.38 5.99 31.53
C HIS A 22 -7.16 4.49 31.72
N ALA A 23 -6.37 3.90 30.83
CA ALA A 23 -5.92 2.53 30.99
C ALA A 23 -4.96 2.40 32.18
N THR A 24 -5.06 1.29 32.91
CA THR A 24 -4.23 0.94 34.07
C THR A 24 -3.02 0.07 33.70
N GLY A 25 -2.98 -0.47 32.49
CA GLY A 25 -1.84 -1.24 32.01
C GLY A 25 -2.01 -1.79 30.59
N PHE A 26 -0.89 -2.21 30.01
CA PHE A 26 -0.80 -2.77 28.67
C PHE A 26 -0.16 -4.16 28.77
N ASN A 27 -0.86 -5.19 28.30
CA ASN A 27 -0.35 -6.56 28.28
C ASN A 27 -0.10 -7.00 26.82
N TYR A 28 1.17 -7.12 26.45
CA TYR A 28 1.60 -7.51 25.11
C TYR A 28 1.70 -9.04 24.99
N GLN A 29 1.04 -9.57 23.96
CA GLN A 29 1.08 -10.96 23.54
C GLN A 29 1.89 -11.01 22.23
N ASN A 30 3.22 -10.96 22.36
CA ASN A 30 4.11 -10.78 21.20
C ASN A 30 4.02 -11.90 20.17
N GLU A 31 3.77 -13.14 20.60
CA GLU A 31 3.61 -14.29 19.69
C GLU A 31 2.36 -14.13 18.80
N ASP A 32 1.29 -13.54 19.34
CA ASP A 32 0.03 -13.29 18.64
C ASP A 32 -0.02 -11.89 17.99
N GLU A 33 1.00 -11.07 18.20
CA GLU A 33 1.06 -9.65 17.80
C GLU A 33 -0.16 -8.84 18.28
N LYS A 34 -0.55 -9.07 19.54
CA LYS A 34 -1.70 -8.44 20.18
C LYS A 34 -1.31 -7.66 21.43
N VAL A 35 -2.12 -6.68 21.76
CA VAL A 35 -2.10 -5.98 23.04
C VAL A 35 -3.50 -5.95 23.65
N THR A 36 -3.54 -6.20 24.95
CA THR A 36 -4.72 -6.00 25.81
C THR A 36 -4.53 -4.75 26.64
N LEU A 37 -5.45 -3.79 26.50
CA LEU A 37 -5.52 -2.60 27.33
C LEU A 37 -6.41 -2.89 28.54
N SER A 38 -5.87 -2.71 29.74
CA SER A 38 -6.61 -2.88 30.99
C SER A 38 -7.19 -1.55 31.45
N PHE A 39 -8.44 -1.52 31.89
CA PHE A 39 -9.12 -0.34 32.44
C PHE A 39 -9.50 -0.59 33.90
N PRO A 40 -9.69 0.46 34.73
CA PRO A 40 -9.97 0.31 36.16
C PRO A 40 -11.33 -0.37 36.45
N SER A 41 -12.24 -0.35 35.50
CA SER A 41 -13.55 -0.98 35.56
C SER A 41 -13.96 -1.51 34.19
N THR A 42 -14.98 -2.38 34.17
CA THR A 42 -15.58 -2.87 32.93
C THR A 42 -16.15 -1.70 32.13
N LEU A 43 -15.68 -1.53 30.89
CA LEU A 43 -16.23 -0.55 29.96
C LEU A 43 -17.67 -0.91 29.61
N GLN A 44 -18.56 0.07 29.63
CA GLN A 44 -19.95 -0.11 29.25
C GLN A 44 -20.06 -0.38 27.73
N THR A 45 -21.03 -1.20 27.33
CA THR A 45 -21.32 -1.42 25.91
C THR A 45 -21.84 -0.12 25.29
N GLY A 46 -21.23 0.31 24.19
CA GLY A 46 -21.62 1.54 23.49
C GLY A 46 -20.56 2.01 22.50
N THR A 47 -20.72 3.27 22.07
CA THR A 47 -19.78 4.01 21.22
C THR A 47 -18.85 4.86 22.08
N GLY A 48 -17.63 5.10 21.58
CA GLY A 48 -16.65 5.92 22.26
C GLY A 48 -15.36 6.04 21.47
N THR A 49 -14.44 6.86 21.96
CA THR A 49 -13.14 7.13 21.35
C THR A 49 -12.05 6.49 22.18
N LEU A 50 -11.29 5.58 21.58
CA LEU A 50 -10.03 5.07 22.12
C LEU A 50 -8.89 5.93 21.62
N LYS A 51 -8.21 6.63 22.52
CA LYS A 51 -7.00 7.40 22.23
C LYS A 51 -5.80 6.61 22.71
N ILE A 52 -4.76 6.53 21.88
CA ILE A 52 -3.51 5.84 22.19
C ILE A 52 -2.36 6.71 21.73
N ASP A 53 -1.47 7.05 22.65
CA ASP A 53 -0.18 7.65 22.34
C ASP A 53 0.86 6.52 22.32
N PHE A 54 1.66 6.43 21.26
CA PHE A 54 2.63 5.35 21.08
C PHE A 54 3.88 5.86 20.36
N VAL A 55 4.95 5.08 20.44
CA VAL A 55 6.22 5.33 19.75
C VAL A 55 6.69 4.05 19.05
N GLY A 56 7.39 4.20 17.94
CA GLY A 56 8.00 3.10 17.20
C GLY A 56 9.26 3.56 16.47
N GLU A 57 10.05 2.60 15.98
CA GLU A 57 11.27 2.86 15.22
C GLU A 57 11.08 2.52 13.74
N LEU A 58 11.54 3.41 12.85
CA LEU A 58 11.60 3.11 11.41
C LEU A 58 12.61 1.99 11.16
N ASN A 59 12.10 0.81 10.86
CA ASN A 59 12.90 -0.40 10.67
C ASN A 59 13.53 -0.49 9.26
N ASP A 60 14.40 -1.48 9.05
CA ASP A 60 15.05 -1.81 7.76
C ASP A 60 14.51 -3.11 7.12
N LYS A 61 13.29 -3.52 7.47
CA LYS A 61 12.70 -4.82 7.09
C LYS A 61 11.71 -4.72 5.92
N MET A 62 11.55 -3.54 5.32
CA MET A 62 10.61 -3.26 4.22
C MET A 62 9.15 -3.63 4.52
N LYS A 63 8.74 -3.48 5.78
CA LYS A 63 7.37 -3.76 6.26
C LYS A 63 6.99 -2.84 7.42
N GLY A 64 5.70 -2.63 7.63
CA GLY A 64 5.21 -1.65 8.58
C GLY A 64 5.59 -0.25 8.11
N PHE A 65 5.96 0.64 9.05
CA PHE A 65 6.56 1.92 8.73
C PHE A 65 8.08 1.82 8.82
N TYR A 66 8.75 1.92 7.68
CA TYR A 66 10.16 1.59 7.52
C TYR A 66 10.94 2.70 6.80
N ARG A 67 12.27 2.68 6.89
CA ARG A 67 13.12 3.60 6.13
C ARG A 67 13.61 2.95 4.84
N SER A 68 13.43 3.63 3.71
CA SER A 68 13.98 3.24 2.41
C SER A 68 15.23 4.05 2.14
N LYS A 69 16.35 3.37 1.87
CA LYS A 69 17.65 3.98 1.62
C LYS A 69 17.80 4.29 0.12
N TYR A 70 18.26 5.48 -0.21
CA TYR A 70 18.61 5.83 -1.59
C TYR A 70 19.89 6.66 -1.65
N THR A 71 20.51 6.69 -2.83
CA THR A 71 21.70 7.49 -3.09
C THR A 71 21.33 8.65 -4.02
N THR A 72 21.63 9.86 -3.60
CA THR A 72 21.41 11.08 -4.39
C THR A 72 22.38 11.18 -5.57
N PRO A 73 22.13 12.05 -6.58
CA PRO A 73 23.06 12.27 -7.68
C PRO A 73 24.47 12.74 -7.25
N SER A 74 24.61 13.37 -6.08
CA SER A 74 25.90 13.78 -5.52
C SER A 74 26.64 12.64 -4.79
N GLY A 75 26.03 11.46 -4.67
CA GLY A 75 26.59 10.30 -3.96
C GLY A 75 26.27 10.25 -2.47
N GLU A 76 25.48 11.20 -1.95
CA GLU A 76 25.05 11.20 -0.55
C GLU A 76 23.95 10.15 -0.32
N VAL A 77 24.09 9.35 0.73
CA VAL A 77 23.07 8.40 1.19
C VAL A 77 22.00 9.15 1.98
N ARG A 78 20.74 8.98 1.59
CA ARG A 78 19.57 9.54 2.27
C ARG A 78 18.50 8.48 2.49
N TYR A 79 17.47 8.85 3.25
CA TYR A 79 16.38 7.96 3.61
C TYR A 79 15.03 8.64 3.38
N ALA A 80 14.08 7.86 2.87
CA ALA A 80 12.66 8.17 2.89
C ALA A 80 11.97 7.28 3.94
N ALA A 81 10.86 7.71 4.50
CA ALA A 81 10.00 6.89 5.35
C ALA A 81 8.81 6.40 4.51
N VAL A 82 8.55 5.09 4.51
CA VAL A 82 7.59 4.42 3.60
C VAL A 82 6.79 3.40 4.39
N THR A 83 5.53 3.19 4.03
CA THR A 83 4.67 2.16 4.59
C THR A 83 4.47 0.99 3.63
N GLN A 84 4.55 -0.24 4.13
CA GLN A 84 4.09 -1.46 3.47
C GLN A 84 3.35 -2.32 4.50
N PHE A 85 2.02 -2.43 4.37
CA PHE A 85 1.18 -3.03 5.42
C PHE A 85 0.54 -4.36 5.05
N GLU A 86 0.39 -4.68 3.77
CA GLU A 86 -0.13 -5.99 3.40
C GLU A 86 0.89 -7.10 3.73
N ALA A 87 0.49 -8.20 4.39
CA ALA A 87 -0.89 -8.53 4.81
C ALA A 87 -1.26 -8.02 6.21
N THR A 88 -0.31 -7.95 7.14
CA THR A 88 -0.59 -7.76 8.57
C THR A 88 0.43 -6.88 9.27
N ASP A 89 0.95 -5.87 8.58
CA ASP A 89 2.02 -5.01 9.09
C ASP A 89 1.53 -3.58 9.42
N ALA A 90 0.25 -3.24 9.24
CA ALA A 90 -0.31 -1.96 9.71
C ALA A 90 -0.18 -1.83 11.24
N ARG A 91 -0.34 -2.96 11.96
CA ARG A 91 -0.11 -3.07 13.41
C ARG A 91 1.31 -2.69 13.89
N ARG A 92 2.28 -2.54 12.97
CA ARG A 92 3.64 -2.06 13.25
C ARG A 92 3.82 -0.56 13.06
N ALA A 93 2.81 0.11 12.52
CA ALA A 93 2.81 1.56 12.36
C ALA A 93 1.85 2.23 13.34
N PHE A 94 0.74 1.57 13.68
CA PHE A 94 -0.22 2.04 14.68
C PHE A 94 -1.04 0.87 15.24
N PRO A 95 -1.43 0.88 16.53
CA PRO A 95 -2.31 -0.15 17.07
C PRO A 95 -3.67 -0.10 16.39
N CYS A 96 -4.15 -1.24 15.88
CA CYS A 96 -5.44 -1.33 15.19
C CYS A 96 -6.05 -2.73 15.27
N TRP A 97 -7.28 -2.89 14.77
CA TRP A 97 -7.85 -4.21 14.47
C TRP A 97 -7.46 -4.56 13.04
N ASP A 98 -6.33 -5.25 12.91
CA ASP A 98 -5.60 -5.38 11.66
C ASP A 98 -6.03 -6.63 10.88
N GLU A 99 -7.30 -6.62 10.46
CA GLU A 99 -7.97 -7.67 9.72
C GLU A 99 -8.76 -7.03 8.56
N PRO A 100 -8.74 -7.60 7.33
CA PRO A 100 -9.25 -6.93 6.14
C PRO A 100 -10.76 -6.65 6.19
N ALA A 101 -11.56 -7.50 6.84
CA ALA A 101 -12.99 -7.28 7.02
C ALA A 101 -13.33 -6.10 7.97
N ILE A 102 -12.42 -5.70 8.85
CA ILE A 102 -12.64 -4.63 9.83
C ILE A 102 -12.27 -3.30 9.19
N LYS A 103 -13.16 -2.81 8.32
CA LYS A 103 -12.95 -1.54 7.61
C LYS A 103 -13.30 -0.33 8.46
N ALA A 104 -12.59 0.78 8.23
CA ALA A 104 -12.84 2.07 8.84
C ALA A 104 -12.50 3.22 7.88
N THR A 105 -12.85 4.46 8.26
CA THR A 105 -12.31 5.66 7.63
C THR A 105 -11.06 6.11 8.37
N PHE A 106 -10.12 6.75 7.68
CA PHE A 106 -8.87 7.22 8.25
C PHE A 106 -8.72 8.73 8.03
N ASP A 107 -8.52 9.47 9.13
CA ASP A 107 -8.11 10.88 9.12
C ASP A 107 -6.61 10.93 9.45
N ILE A 108 -5.77 11.26 8.46
CA ILE A 108 -4.31 11.19 8.59
C ILE A 108 -3.73 12.59 8.65
N SER A 109 -2.83 12.82 9.61
CA SER A 109 -2.01 14.03 9.72
C SER A 109 -0.57 13.63 9.96
N LEU A 110 0.36 14.27 9.26
CA LEU A 110 1.80 13.99 9.37
C LEU A 110 2.53 15.28 9.77
N VAL A 111 3.40 15.19 10.77
CA VAL A 111 4.34 16.25 11.12
C VAL A 111 5.69 15.90 10.49
N VAL A 112 6.15 16.70 9.53
CA VAL A 112 7.30 16.38 8.67
C VAL A 112 8.21 17.59 8.47
N PRO A 113 9.49 17.40 8.11
CA PRO A 113 10.35 18.51 7.68
C PRO A 113 9.75 19.29 6.51
N LYS A 114 9.86 20.62 6.57
CA LYS A 114 9.21 21.54 5.60
C LYS A 114 9.70 21.40 4.16
N ASP A 115 10.87 20.80 3.96
CA ASP A 115 11.54 20.55 2.69
C ASP A 115 11.34 19.10 2.20
N ARG A 116 10.46 18.32 2.82
CA ARG A 116 10.08 16.97 2.38
C ARG A 116 8.69 16.96 1.75
N VAL A 117 8.53 16.08 0.77
CA VAL A 117 7.22 15.67 0.26
C VAL A 117 6.58 14.76 1.31
N ALA A 118 5.29 14.95 1.58
CA ALA A 118 4.48 14.07 2.39
C ALA A 118 3.24 13.64 1.61
N LEU A 119 3.09 12.34 1.41
CA LEU A 119 1.98 11.74 0.68
C LEU A 119 1.20 10.82 1.61
N SER A 120 -0.09 10.68 1.33
CA SER A 120 -0.95 9.65 1.92
C SER A 120 -2.05 9.28 0.92
N ASN A 121 -2.99 8.43 1.31
CA ASN A 121 -4.09 7.94 0.47
C ASN A 121 -4.87 9.08 -0.22
N MET A 122 -5.19 10.14 0.53
CA MET A 122 -6.04 11.24 0.07
C MET A 122 -5.24 12.51 -0.28
N ASN A 123 -5.90 13.50 -0.88
CA ASN A 123 -5.29 14.80 -1.15
C ASN A 123 -5.06 15.60 0.14
N VAL A 124 -4.04 16.47 0.13
CA VAL A 124 -3.79 17.44 1.21
C VAL A 124 -4.95 18.45 1.27
N ILE A 125 -5.42 18.74 2.48
CA ILE A 125 -6.47 19.75 2.76
C ILE A 125 -5.97 20.91 3.61
N ASP A 126 -4.88 20.72 4.37
CA ASP A 126 -4.23 21.77 5.16
C ASP A 126 -2.73 21.49 5.26
N ARG A 127 -1.92 22.55 5.23
CA ARG A 127 -0.48 22.50 5.46
C ARG A 127 -0.03 23.78 6.14
N LYS A 128 0.40 23.67 7.39
CA LYS A 128 0.78 24.82 8.22
C LYS A 128 2.08 24.56 9.00
N PRO A 129 2.81 25.61 9.42
CA PRO A 129 3.95 25.46 10.32
C PRO A 129 3.56 24.71 11.60
N TYR A 130 4.45 23.84 12.08
CA TYR A 130 4.25 23.16 13.35
C TYR A 130 4.56 24.12 14.51
N PRO A 131 3.69 24.27 15.53
CA PRO A 131 3.87 25.30 16.57
C PRO A 131 5.18 25.21 17.36
N ASP A 132 5.68 24.00 17.59
CA ASP A 132 6.83 23.78 18.49
C ASP A 132 8.18 23.67 17.76
N ASP A 133 8.20 23.67 16.41
CA ASP A 133 9.42 23.59 15.59
C ASP A 133 9.24 24.26 14.22
N GLU A 134 10.02 25.32 13.96
CA GLU A 134 10.00 26.10 12.71
C GLU A 134 10.52 25.36 11.46
N ASN A 135 11.13 24.19 11.65
CA ASN A 135 11.59 23.33 10.57
C ASN A 135 10.55 22.27 10.18
N LEU A 136 9.48 22.13 10.96
CA LEU A 136 8.42 21.16 10.73
C LEU A 136 7.13 21.84 10.23
N VAL A 137 6.34 21.06 9.52
CA VAL A 137 4.98 21.41 9.11
C VAL A 137 4.03 20.28 9.48
N GLU A 138 2.81 20.62 9.86
CA GLU A 138 1.70 19.67 9.95
C GLU A 138 0.97 19.64 8.60
N VAL A 139 0.91 18.46 7.98
CA VAL A 139 0.19 18.20 6.73
C VAL A 139 -1.03 17.35 7.05
N LYS A 140 -2.23 17.86 6.75
CA LYS A 140 -3.49 17.14 6.94
C LYS A 140 -4.05 16.67 5.61
N PHE A 141 -4.50 15.42 5.57
CA PHE A 141 -5.12 14.81 4.40
C PHE A 141 -6.63 14.73 4.58
N ALA A 142 -7.38 14.71 3.48
CA ALA A 142 -8.83 14.45 3.54
C ALA A 142 -9.09 13.05 4.13
N ARG A 143 -10.26 12.89 4.75
CA ARG A 143 -10.73 11.58 5.25
C ARG A 143 -10.85 10.58 4.11
N THR A 144 -10.36 9.36 4.31
CA THR A 144 -10.53 8.26 3.32
C THR A 144 -11.98 7.77 3.28
N PRO A 145 -12.41 7.10 2.20
CA PRO A 145 -13.54 6.19 2.27
C PRO A 145 -13.32 5.07 3.29
N VAL A 146 -14.37 4.28 3.53
CA VAL A 146 -14.28 3.06 4.34
C VAL A 146 -13.37 2.06 3.62
N MET A 147 -12.24 1.70 4.24
CA MET A 147 -11.23 0.80 3.67
C MET A 147 -10.57 -0.05 4.76
N SER A 148 -9.85 -1.08 4.36
CA SER A 148 -9.11 -1.98 5.25
C SER A 148 -7.78 -1.35 5.72
N THR A 149 -7.28 -1.76 6.88
CA THR A 149 -6.04 -1.22 7.49
C THR A 149 -4.81 -1.38 6.61
N TYR A 150 -4.70 -2.50 5.88
CA TYR A 150 -3.55 -2.79 5.01
C TYR A 150 -3.39 -1.81 3.84
N LEU A 151 -4.44 -1.04 3.51
CA LEU A 151 -4.42 -0.04 2.44
C LEU A 151 -4.01 1.35 2.90
N VAL A 152 -3.89 1.59 4.21
CA VAL A 152 -3.35 2.85 4.72
C VAL A 152 -1.92 3.01 4.22
N ALA A 153 -1.60 4.19 3.69
CA ALA A 153 -0.25 4.49 3.25
C ALA A 153 0.15 5.93 3.55
N PHE A 154 1.43 6.10 3.84
CA PHE A 154 2.06 7.40 3.88
C PHE A 154 3.54 7.30 3.54
N VAL A 155 4.03 8.30 2.80
CA VAL A 155 5.43 8.40 2.37
C VAL A 155 5.96 9.79 2.68
N VAL A 156 7.15 9.86 3.26
CA VAL A 156 7.87 11.11 3.54
C VAL A 156 9.26 11.02 2.97
N GLY A 157 9.62 11.93 2.05
CA GLY A 157 10.94 11.89 1.40
C GLY A 157 11.17 13.00 0.38
N GLU A 158 12.23 12.86 -0.40
CA GLU A 158 12.58 13.77 -1.49
C GLU A 158 12.21 13.13 -2.82
N TYR A 159 11.22 13.70 -3.50
CA TYR A 159 10.71 13.17 -4.75
C TYR A 159 10.42 14.30 -5.72
N ASP A 160 10.73 14.08 -7.00
CA ASP A 160 10.12 14.84 -8.09
C ASP A 160 8.81 14.16 -8.49
N PHE A 161 8.00 14.83 -9.31
CA PHE A 161 6.84 14.19 -9.91
C PHE A 161 6.53 14.73 -11.30
N VAL A 162 5.84 13.91 -12.08
CA VAL A 162 5.11 14.32 -13.27
C VAL A 162 3.61 14.17 -13.01
N GLU A 163 2.80 15.08 -13.55
CA GLU A 163 1.36 15.12 -13.30
C GLU A 163 0.59 15.20 -14.63
N THR A 164 -0.58 14.56 -14.67
CA THR A 164 -1.60 14.78 -15.69
C THR A 164 -3.00 14.67 -15.07
N ARG A 165 -4.03 14.83 -15.89
CA ARG A 165 -5.40 14.47 -15.53
C ARG A 165 -5.89 13.37 -16.45
N SER A 166 -6.57 12.37 -15.89
CA SER A 166 -7.28 11.38 -16.69
C SER A 166 -8.41 12.04 -17.49
N LYS A 167 -8.96 11.32 -18.47
CA LYS A 167 -10.12 11.79 -19.26
C LYS A 167 -11.32 12.17 -18.40
N ASP A 168 -11.50 11.49 -17.26
CA ASP A 168 -12.58 11.72 -16.30
C ASP A 168 -12.22 12.76 -15.22
N GLY A 169 -11.06 13.41 -15.32
CA GLY A 169 -10.65 14.54 -14.47
C GLY A 169 -9.88 14.18 -13.20
N VAL A 170 -9.62 12.90 -12.94
CA VAL A 170 -8.81 12.43 -11.80
C VAL A 170 -7.38 12.95 -11.95
N CYS A 171 -6.82 13.53 -10.88
CA CYS A 171 -5.43 13.95 -10.86
C CYS A 171 -4.53 12.72 -10.75
N VAL A 172 -3.64 12.50 -11.72
CA VAL A 172 -2.70 11.37 -11.73
C VAL A 172 -1.29 11.92 -11.59
N ARG A 173 -0.53 11.40 -10.63
CA ARG A 173 0.89 11.78 -10.46
C ARG A 173 1.76 10.55 -10.40
N VAL A 174 2.95 10.67 -10.97
CA VAL A 174 4.03 9.68 -10.80
C VAL A 174 5.18 10.36 -10.06
N TYR A 175 5.42 9.94 -8.83
CA TYR A 175 6.52 10.37 -7.99
C TYR A 175 7.76 9.52 -8.26
N THR A 176 8.89 10.19 -8.45
CA THR A 176 10.17 9.56 -8.82
C THR A 176 11.28 10.05 -7.89
N PRO A 177 12.39 9.31 -7.76
CA PRO A 177 13.61 9.88 -7.20
C PRO A 177 13.97 11.20 -7.90
N VAL A 178 14.55 12.13 -7.14
CA VAL A 178 14.95 13.44 -7.65
C VAL A 178 15.86 13.29 -8.87
N GLY A 179 15.56 14.02 -9.94
CA GLY A 179 16.25 13.99 -11.23
C GLY A 179 15.77 12.91 -12.20
N LYS A 180 14.81 12.05 -11.82
CA LYS A 180 14.27 10.96 -12.67
C LYS A 180 12.85 11.21 -13.20
N ALA A 181 12.30 12.41 -13.07
CA ALA A 181 10.90 12.71 -13.44
C ALA A 181 10.53 12.26 -14.87
N GLU A 182 11.44 12.42 -15.83
CA GLU A 182 11.25 11.96 -17.22
C GLU A 182 10.96 10.46 -17.34
N GLN A 183 11.51 9.64 -16.43
CA GLN A 183 11.32 8.19 -16.44
C GLN A 183 9.92 7.78 -15.98
N GLY A 184 9.20 8.65 -15.27
CA GLY A 184 7.82 8.41 -14.82
C GLY A 184 6.76 8.69 -15.89
N LYS A 185 7.12 9.31 -17.02
CA LYS A 185 6.15 9.76 -18.05
C LYS A 185 5.38 8.62 -18.70
N PHE A 186 6.03 7.47 -18.91
CA PHE A 186 5.35 6.32 -19.49
C PHE A 186 4.30 5.75 -18.55
N ALA A 187 4.64 5.53 -17.28
CA ALA A 187 3.66 5.11 -16.27
C ALA A 187 2.51 6.12 -16.10
N LEU A 188 2.81 7.42 -16.20
CA LEU A 188 1.80 8.47 -16.16
C LEU A 188 0.81 8.35 -17.33
N GLU A 189 1.29 8.04 -18.54
CA GLU A 189 0.46 7.78 -19.72
C GLU A 189 -0.41 6.54 -19.52
N VAL A 190 0.19 5.43 -19.07
CA VAL A 190 -0.52 4.17 -18.79
C VAL A 190 -1.65 4.43 -17.79
N ALA A 191 -1.33 4.99 -16.62
CA ALA A 191 -2.33 5.25 -15.58
C ALA A 191 -3.48 6.16 -16.05
N ALA A 192 -3.18 7.18 -16.86
CA ALA A 192 -4.19 8.08 -17.41
C ALA A 192 -5.13 7.41 -18.42
N LYS A 193 -4.68 6.36 -19.12
CA LYS A 193 -5.50 5.54 -20.03
C LYS A 193 -6.26 4.43 -19.29
N THR A 194 -5.64 3.83 -18.29
CA THR A 194 -6.18 2.71 -17.50
C THR A 194 -7.40 3.13 -16.67
N LEU A 195 -7.38 4.29 -16.00
CA LEU A 195 -8.50 4.73 -15.16
C LEU A 195 -9.83 4.86 -15.93
N PRO A 196 -9.90 5.54 -17.11
CA PRO A 196 -11.13 5.57 -17.90
C PRO A 196 -11.55 4.19 -18.41
N PHE A 197 -10.60 3.34 -18.80
CA PHE A 197 -10.90 1.97 -19.23
C PHE A 197 -11.63 1.18 -18.14
N TYR A 198 -11.10 1.15 -16.92
CA TYR A 198 -11.73 0.44 -15.80
C TYR A 198 -13.05 1.06 -15.39
N LYS A 199 -13.18 2.39 -15.37
CA LYS A 199 -14.47 3.04 -15.15
C LYS A 199 -15.52 2.56 -16.15
N ASP A 200 -15.19 2.58 -17.44
CA ASP A 200 -16.13 2.26 -18.50
C ASP A 200 -16.45 0.75 -18.52
N TYR A 201 -15.46 -0.10 -18.25
CA TYR A 201 -15.61 -1.55 -18.21
C TYR A 201 -16.42 -2.03 -16.98
N PHE A 202 -16.13 -1.51 -15.79
CA PHE A 202 -16.84 -1.86 -14.56
C PHE A 202 -18.13 -1.06 -14.36
N ASN A 203 -18.33 0.01 -15.14
CA ASN A 203 -19.41 0.98 -14.97
C ASN A 203 -19.47 1.57 -13.55
N VAL A 204 -18.30 1.74 -12.93
CA VAL A 204 -18.13 2.32 -11.58
C VAL A 204 -16.95 3.29 -11.62
N PRO A 205 -17.13 4.58 -11.32
CA PRO A 205 -16.05 5.55 -11.37
C PRO A 205 -15.03 5.33 -10.25
N TYR A 206 -13.78 5.73 -10.50
CA TYR A 206 -12.77 5.83 -9.45
C TYR A 206 -13.21 6.87 -8.40
N PRO A 207 -13.26 6.54 -7.10
CA PRO A 207 -13.95 7.38 -6.12
C PRO A 207 -13.08 8.52 -5.54
N LEU A 208 -11.76 8.49 -5.72
CA LEU A 208 -10.85 9.47 -5.09
C LEU A 208 -10.49 10.61 -6.07
N PRO A 209 -10.20 11.82 -5.56
CA PRO A 209 -9.89 12.97 -6.41
C PRO A 209 -8.51 12.88 -7.08
N LYS A 210 -7.64 11.99 -6.59
CA LYS A 210 -6.29 11.77 -7.09
C LYS A 210 -5.88 10.31 -6.98
N ILE A 211 -4.92 9.91 -7.80
CA ILE A 211 -4.11 8.71 -7.61
C ILE A 211 -2.64 9.08 -7.81
N ASP A 212 -1.82 8.76 -6.81
CA ASP A 212 -0.37 8.93 -6.87
C ASP A 212 0.26 7.55 -7.03
N LEU A 213 1.22 7.43 -7.95
CA LEU A 213 2.06 6.25 -8.14
C LEU A 213 3.47 6.63 -7.75
N ILE A 214 4.12 5.92 -6.83
CA ILE A 214 5.44 6.32 -6.31
C ILE A 214 6.46 5.20 -6.45
N ALA A 215 7.62 5.53 -7.03
CA ALA A 215 8.76 4.63 -7.11
C ALA A 215 9.58 4.69 -5.80
N ILE A 216 9.71 3.54 -5.15
CA ILE A 216 10.46 3.34 -3.90
C ILE A 216 11.73 2.53 -4.20
N ALA A 217 12.86 2.97 -3.62
CA ALA A 217 14.17 2.36 -3.85
C ALA A 217 14.27 0.95 -3.24
N ASP A 218 13.87 0.81 -1.98
CA ASP A 218 13.84 -0.46 -1.25
C ASP A 218 12.38 -0.91 -1.09
N PHE A 219 11.94 -1.80 -1.96
CA PHE A 219 10.59 -2.35 -1.94
C PHE A 219 10.63 -3.87 -2.08
N ALA A 220 9.96 -4.60 -1.19
CA ALA A 220 10.04 -6.06 -1.14
C ALA A 220 9.29 -6.71 -2.31
N ALA A 221 8.09 -6.21 -2.63
CA ALA A 221 7.25 -6.69 -3.72
C ALA A 221 7.56 -6.01 -5.07
N GLY A 222 6.74 -6.28 -6.09
CA GLY A 222 6.71 -5.52 -7.34
C GLY A 222 6.05 -4.15 -7.16
N ALA A 223 4.84 -4.15 -6.62
CA ALA A 223 4.04 -2.98 -6.28
C ALA A 223 3.04 -3.30 -5.13
N MET A 224 2.25 -2.30 -4.71
CA MET A 224 1.21 -2.42 -3.69
C MET A 224 0.13 -1.36 -3.91
N GLU A 225 -1.14 -1.79 -3.85
CA GLU A 225 -2.29 -1.05 -4.40
C GLU A 225 -2.86 0.06 -3.50
N ASN A 226 -2.09 0.54 -2.50
CA ASN A 226 -2.63 1.35 -1.41
C ASN A 226 -3.52 2.48 -1.95
N TRP A 227 -4.76 2.59 -1.44
CA TRP A 227 -5.82 3.31 -2.14
C TRP A 227 -5.49 4.79 -2.34
N GLY A 228 -5.23 5.20 -3.59
CA GLY A 228 -4.84 6.57 -3.94
C GLY A 228 -3.34 6.89 -3.80
N LEU A 229 -2.51 6.01 -3.24
CA LEU A 229 -1.05 6.15 -3.15
C LEU A 229 -0.37 4.80 -3.41
N VAL A 230 -0.36 4.38 -4.67
CA VAL A 230 0.19 3.09 -5.09
C VAL A 230 1.71 3.13 -5.04
N THR A 231 2.33 2.16 -4.38
CA THR A 231 3.80 2.09 -4.24
C THR A 231 4.38 1.04 -5.19
N TYR A 232 5.54 1.32 -5.77
CA TYR A 232 6.19 0.46 -6.75
C TYR A 232 7.67 0.35 -6.46
N ARG A 233 8.27 -0.78 -6.81
CA ARG A 233 9.71 -0.85 -7.05
C ARG A 233 10.07 0.04 -8.24
N GLU A 234 11.23 0.70 -8.23
CA GLU A 234 11.65 1.57 -9.34
C GLU A 234 11.55 0.89 -10.72
N THR A 235 11.94 -0.38 -10.84
CA THR A 235 11.90 -1.15 -12.09
C THR A 235 10.49 -1.47 -12.60
N ALA A 236 9.49 -1.38 -11.73
CA ALA A 236 8.09 -1.65 -12.04
C ALA A 236 7.30 -0.37 -12.39
N LEU A 237 7.93 0.80 -12.32
CA LEU A 237 7.28 2.09 -12.62
C LEU A 237 8.08 2.98 -13.58
N LEU A 238 9.40 2.94 -13.55
CA LEU A 238 10.27 3.87 -14.27
C LEU A 238 10.79 3.28 -15.57
N ILE A 239 10.67 4.04 -16.66
CA ILE A 239 11.19 3.70 -17.99
C ILE A 239 12.20 4.76 -18.42
N ASP A 240 13.45 4.38 -18.62
CA ASP A 240 14.44 5.22 -19.27
C ASP A 240 14.23 5.20 -20.80
N PRO A 241 13.88 6.33 -21.44
CA PRO A 241 13.60 6.36 -22.87
C PRO A 241 14.79 5.92 -23.76
N LYS A 242 16.02 5.99 -23.25
CA LYS A 242 17.25 5.64 -23.99
C LYS A 242 17.69 4.20 -23.75
N ASN A 243 17.42 3.66 -22.57
CA ASN A 243 18.06 2.42 -22.11
C ASN A 243 17.07 1.28 -21.84
N SER A 244 15.79 1.57 -21.52
CA SER A 244 14.80 0.53 -21.24
C SER A 244 14.34 -0.15 -22.53
N CYS A 245 14.29 -1.48 -22.52
CA CYS A 245 13.83 -2.28 -23.65
C CYS A 245 12.28 -2.34 -23.73
N SER A 246 11.76 -2.89 -24.83
CA SER A 246 10.32 -3.04 -25.04
C SER A 246 9.66 -3.92 -23.97
N SER A 247 10.32 -4.99 -23.53
CA SER A 247 9.76 -5.87 -22.50
C SER A 247 9.61 -5.16 -21.16
N SER A 248 10.55 -4.27 -20.79
CA SER A 248 10.38 -3.42 -19.59
C SER A 248 9.17 -2.50 -19.71
N ARG A 249 8.91 -1.93 -20.89
CA ARG A 249 7.72 -1.08 -21.11
C ARG A 249 6.43 -1.87 -20.97
N GLN A 250 6.37 -3.06 -21.57
CA GLN A 250 5.21 -3.94 -21.45
C GLN A 250 4.98 -4.37 -20.01
N TRP A 251 6.04 -4.72 -19.30
CA TRP A 251 6.00 -5.03 -17.88
C TRP A 251 5.42 -3.87 -17.05
N VAL A 252 5.97 -2.65 -17.18
CA VAL A 252 5.44 -1.47 -16.48
C VAL A 252 3.98 -1.21 -16.83
N ALA A 253 3.56 -1.45 -18.09
CA ALA A 253 2.17 -1.30 -18.49
C ALA A 253 1.23 -2.30 -17.79
N LEU A 254 1.66 -3.57 -17.68
CA LEU A 254 0.96 -4.62 -16.95
C LEU A 254 0.89 -4.28 -15.45
N VAL A 255 2.02 -4.03 -14.79
CA VAL A 255 2.04 -3.71 -13.34
C VAL A 255 1.14 -2.51 -13.02
N VAL A 256 1.27 -1.40 -13.76
CA VAL A 256 0.39 -0.24 -13.55
C VAL A 256 -1.07 -0.59 -13.82
N GLY A 257 -1.35 -1.44 -14.81
CA GLY A 257 -2.67 -2.01 -15.06
C GLY A 257 -3.23 -2.80 -13.87
N HIS A 258 -2.44 -3.71 -13.30
CA HIS A 258 -2.78 -4.55 -12.15
C HIS A 258 -3.12 -3.71 -10.92
N GLU A 259 -2.22 -2.81 -10.53
CA GLU A 259 -2.41 -1.98 -9.34
C GLU A 259 -3.63 -1.05 -9.46
N LEU A 260 -3.91 -0.56 -10.67
CA LEU A 260 -5.10 0.25 -10.92
C LEU A 260 -6.38 -0.60 -10.94
N ALA A 261 -6.30 -1.90 -11.26
CA ALA A 261 -7.44 -2.82 -11.16
C ALA A 261 -7.82 -3.06 -9.70
N HIS A 262 -6.83 -3.17 -8.81
CA HIS A 262 -7.04 -3.33 -7.38
C HIS A 262 -7.82 -2.18 -6.73
N GLN A 263 -7.87 -1.00 -7.35
CA GLN A 263 -8.72 0.09 -6.89
C GLN A 263 -10.22 -0.30 -6.87
N TRP A 264 -10.62 -1.28 -7.67
CA TRP A 264 -11.93 -1.94 -7.62
C TRP A 264 -11.85 -3.31 -6.91
N PHE A 265 -10.91 -4.18 -7.33
CA PHE A 265 -10.74 -5.54 -6.81
C PHE A 265 -9.65 -5.62 -5.73
N GLY A 266 -10.01 -5.20 -4.53
CA GLY A 266 -9.15 -5.21 -3.35
C GLY A 266 -9.48 -4.02 -2.47
N ASN A 267 -9.58 -2.83 -3.07
CA ASN A 267 -9.85 -1.61 -2.32
C ASN A 267 -11.35 -1.39 -2.11
N LEU A 268 -12.10 -1.23 -3.22
CA LEU A 268 -13.54 -1.02 -3.16
C LEU A 268 -14.26 -2.28 -2.66
N VAL A 269 -13.96 -3.42 -3.26
CA VAL A 269 -14.43 -4.74 -2.82
C VAL A 269 -13.22 -5.53 -2.34
N THR A 270 -13.20 -5.90 -1.07
CA THR A 270 -12.10 -6.63 -0.42
C THR A 270 -12.59 -8.00 -0.01
N MET A 271 -11.76 -9.02 -0.14
CA MET A 271 -12.04 -10.32 0.47
C MET A 271 -12.27 -10.21 1.99
N GLU A 272 -13.17 -11.05 2.51
CA GLU A 272 -13.45 -11.08 3.95
C GLU A 272 -12.24 -11.54 4.76
N TRP A 273 -11.50 -12.51 4.23
CA TRP A 273 -10.29 -13.06 4.84
C TRP A 273 -9.29 -13.49 3.77
N TRP A 274 -8.02 -13.61 4.16
CA TRP A 274 -6.89 -13.94 3.29
C TRP A 274 -7.01 -15.31 2.59
N THR A 275 -7.89 -16.20 3.06
CA THR A 275 -8.26 -17.45 2.37
C THR A 275 -8.79 -17.21 0.96
N HIS A 276 -9.39 -16.05 0.72
CA HIS A 276 -9.97 -15.66 -0.56
C HIS A 276 -9.16 -14.55 -1.25
N LEU A 277 -7.85 -14.45 -0.98
CA LEU A 277 -6.94 -13.46 -1.61
C LEU A 277 -7.02 -13.48 -3.15
N TRP A 278 -7.31 -14.64 -3.75
CA TRP A 278 -7.49 -14.77 -5.20
C TRP A 278 -8.60 -13.88 -5.77
N LEU A 279 -9.59 -13.46 -4.96
CA LEU A 279 -10.63 -12.51 -5.38
C LEU A 279 -10.06 -11.13 -5.69
N ASN A 280 -8.94 -10.76 -5.06
CA ASN A 280 -8.20 -9.54 -5.39
C ASN A 280 -7.22 -9.85 -6.52
N GLU A 281 -6.24 -10.72 -6.23
CA GLU A 281 -5.06 -10.93 -7.07
C GLU A 281 -5.38 -11.62 -8.39
N GLY A 282 -6.22 -12.66 -8.37
CA GLY A 282 -6.62 -13.36 -9.59
C GLY A 282 -7.42 -12.49 -10.55
N PHE A 283 -8.25 -11.58 -10.02
CA PHE A 283 -8.99 -10.62 -10.85
C PHE A 283 -8.10 -9.53 -11.41
N ALA A 284 -7.21 -8.96 -10.59
CA ALA A 284 -6.26 -7.93 -11.03
C ALA A 284 -5.32 -8.48 -12.12
N SER A 285 -4.74 -9.67 -11.91
CA SER A 285 -3.86 -10.34 -12.88
C SER A 285 -4.57 -10.73 -14.17
N TRP A 286 -5.86 -11.04 -14.13
CA TRP A 286 -6.59 -11.33 -15.37
C TRP A 286 -6.89 -10.05 -16.17
N ILE A 287 -7.35 -9.00 -15.49
CA ILE A 287 -7.87 -7.82 -16.18
C ILE A 287 -6.78 -6.83 -16.62
N GLU A 288 -5.58 -6.89 -16.04
CA GLU A 288 -4.43 -6.12 -16.53
C GLU A 288 -4.15 -6.41 -18.02
N TYR A 289 -4.24 -7.67 -18.44
CA TYR A 289 -4.04 -8.09 -19.83
C TYR A 289 -5.10 -7.50 -20.75
N LEU A 290 -6.36 -7.52 -20.32
CA LEU A 290 -7.47 -6.91 -21.06
C LEU A 290 -7.28 -5.39 -21.20
N CYS A 291 -6.85 -4.73 -20.12
CA CYS A 291 -6.60 -3.29 -20.12
C CYS A 291 -5.42 -2.91 -21.01
N VAL A 292 -4.30 -3.63 -20.91
CA VAL A 292 -3.09 -3.36 -21.70
C VAL A 292 -3.34 -3.64 -23.18
N ASP A 293 -4.03 -4.74 -23.52
CA ASP A 293 -4.43 -5.03 -24.91
C ASP A 293 -5.29 -3.91 -25.49
N HIS A 294 -6.21 -3.36 -24.70
CA HIS A 294 -7.03 -2.22 -25.13
C HIS A 294 -6.22 -0.93 -25.31
N CYS A 295 -5.32 -0.63 -24.38
CA CYS A 295 -4.57 0.63 -24.35
C CYS A 295 -3.36 0.63 -25.30
N PHE A 296 -2.79 -0.54 -25.56
CA PHE A 296 -1.55 -0.79 -26.31
C PHE A 296 -1.67 -2.10 -27.13
N PRO A 297 -2.62 -2.18 -28.10
CA PRO A 297 -2.88 -3.39 -28.87
C PRO A 297 -1.67 -3.88 -29.68
N GLU A 298 -0.70 -2.99 -29.95
CA GLU A 298 0.55 -3.35 -30.62
C GLU A 298 1.45 -4.29 -29.82
N TYR A 299 1.19 -4.50 -28.53
CA TYR A 299 1.97 -5.39 -27.67
C TYR A 299 1.60 -6.87 -27.80
N ASP A 300 0.44 -7.19 -28.36
CA ASP A 300 -0.08 -8.56 -28.48
C ASP A 300 0.04 -9.35 -27.15
N ILE A 301 -0.39 -8.70 -26.06
CA ILE A 301 -0.06 -9.12 -24.70
C ILE A 301 -0.71 -10.46 -24.31
N TRP A 302 -1.84 -10.81 -24.95
CA TRP A 302 -2.51 -12.10 -24.76
C TRP A 302 -1.70 -13.30 -25.28
N THR A 303 -0.93 -13.13 -26.36
CA THR A 303 -0.01 -14.19 -26.81
C THR A 303 1.06 -14.47 -25.74
N GLN A 304 1.48 -13.42 -25.02
CA GLN A 304 2.46 -13.52 -23.95
C GLN A 304 1.88 -14.18 -22.69
N PHE A 305 0.64 -13.87 -22.31
CA PHE A 305 -0.09 -14.47 -21.19
C PHE A 305 -0.03 -16.01 -21.18
N VAL A 306 -0.28 -16.63 -22.34
CA VAL A 306 -0.27 -18.10 -22.47
C VAL A 306 1.11 -18.68 -22.12
N SER A 307 2.17 -18.02 -22.58
CA SER A 307 3.55 -18.48 -22.38
C SER A 307 4.11 -18.13 -20.99
N ALA A 308 3.76 -16.98 -20.43
CA ALA A 308 4.35 -16.45 -19.22
C ALA A 308 3.59 -16.89 -17.96
N ASP A 309 2.28 -16.66 -17.90
CA ASP A 309 1.49 -16.90 -16.68
C ASP A 309 0.80 -18.25 -16.69
N TYR A 310 0.10 -18.58 -17.78
CA TYR A 310 -0.64 -19.84 -17.84
C TYR A 310 0.30 -21.05 -17.73
N THR A 311 1.41 -21.05 -18.49
CA THR A 311 2.40 -22.14 -18.43
C THR A 311 3.04 -22.24 -17.04
N ARG A 312 3.43 -21.10 -16.44
CA ARG A 312 4.01 -21.08 -15.10
C ARG A 312 3.03 -21.59 -14.02
N ALA A 313 1.76 -21.21 -14.13
CA ALA A 313 0.72 -21.71 -13.22
C ALA A 313 0.56 -23.23 -13.32
N GLN A 314 0.54 -23.79 -14.53
CA GLN A 314 0.47 -25.24 -14.76
C GLN A 314 1.71 -25.97 -14.22
N GLU A 315 2.90 -25.40 -14.39
CA GLU A 315 4.14 -25.98 -13.86
C GLU A 315 4.13 -26.07 -12.33
N LEU A 316 3.64 -25.04 -11.65
CA LEU A 316 3.51 -25.03 -10.19
C LEU A 316 2.38 -25.94 -9.71
N ASP A 317 1.25 -25.97 -10.41
CA ASP A 317 0.09 -26.78 -10.04
C ASP A 317 0.30 -28.28 -10.29
N ALA A 318 1.24 -28.65 -11.16
CA ALA A 318 1.64 -30.03 -11.38
C ALA A 318 2.48 -30.63 -10.24
N LEU A 319 2.90 -29.83 -9.24
CA LEU A 319 3.70 -30.31 -8.12
C LEU A 319 2.81 -30.86 -6.99
N ASP A 320 3.26 -31.93 -6.33
CA ASP A 320 2.55 -32.53 -5.18
C ASP A 320 2.36 -31.56 -4.00
N ASN A 321 3.17 -30.51 -3.93
CA ASN A 321 3.10 -29.46 -2.91
C ASN A 321 2.36 -28.19 -3.38
N SER A 322 1.59 -28.30 -4.47
CA SER A 322 0.58 -27.30 -4.84
C SER A 322 -0.51 -27.22 -3.76
N HIS A 323 -1.42 -26.26 -3.93
CA HIS A 323 -2.57 -26.06 -3.06
C HIS A 323 -3.78 -25.60 -3.88
N PRO A 324 -5.01 -25.82 -3.40
CA PRO A 324 -6.20 -25.22 -3.99
C PRO A 324 -6.09 -23.68 -4.01
N ILE A 325 -6.76 -23.04 -4.97
CA ILE A 325 -6.79 -21.56 -5.09
C ILE A 325 -7.36 -20.88 -3.83
N GLU A 326 -8.34 -21.52 -3.19
CA GLU A 326 -8.84 -21.17 -1.88
C GLU A 326 -8.17 -22.07 -0.85
N TYR A 327 -7.25 -21.51 -0.06
CA TYR A 327 -6.47 -22.27 0.91
C TYR A 327 -6.34 -21.54 2.24
N TYR A 328 -6.53 -22.28 3.33
CA TYR A 328 -6.42 -21.75 4.68
C TYR A 328 -4.96 -21.64 5.10
N ARG A 329 -4.39 -20.43 5.05
CA ARG A 329 -3.13 -20.16 5.74
C ARG A 329 -3.39 -20.03 7.25
N LEU A 330 -2.85 -20.98 8.00
CA LEU A 330 -2.77 -20.92 9.47
C LEU A 330 -1.82 -19.77 9.85
N SER A 331 -2.40 -18.57 10.01
CA SER A 331 -1.73 -17.29 10.30
C SER A 331 -0.94 -16.67 9.14
N ALA A 332 -1.03 -15.34 9.01
CA ALA A 332 -0.17 -14.54 8.13
C ALA A 332 1.25 -14.36 8.72
N SER A 333 1.49 -14.78 9.97
CA SER A 333 2.72 -14.53 10.73
C SER A 333 3.73 -15.70 10.75
N CYS A 334 3.44 -16.86 10.16
CA CYS A 334 4.42 -17.96 10.12
C CYS A 334 5.45 -17.81 8.99
N HIS A 335 6.48 -16.99 9.20
CA HIS A 335 7.81 -17.27 8.65
C HIS A 335 8.48 -18.32 9.54
N ASN A 336 8.23 -19.61 9.27
CA ASN A 336 8.92 -20.69 9.97
C ASN A 336 10.36 -20.82 9.41
N PRO A 337 11.43 -20.62 10.21
CA PRO A 337 12.82 -20.65 9.71
C PRO A 337 13.29 -22.04 9.25
N GLU A 338 12.55 -23.11 9.58
CA GLU A 338 12.93 -24.49 9.29
C GLU A 338 12.11 -25.16 8.18
N SER A 339 11.09 -24.49 7.63
CA SER A 339 10.53 -24.90 6.34
C SER A 339 11.37 -24.26 5.25
N HIS A 340 12.16 -25.06 4.54
CA HIS A 340 12.74 -24.67 3.26
C HIS A 340 11.61 -24.38 2.26
N CYS A 341 11.00 -23.20 2.37
CA CYS A 341 10.36 -22.55 1.23
C CYS A 341 11.50 -22.26 0.26
N LEU A 342 11.63 -23.10 -0.75
CA LEU A 342 12.47 -22.81 -1.89
C LEU A 342 12.05 -21.43 -2.44
N PRO A 343 13.00 -20.56 -2.83
CA PRO A 343 12.67 -19.27 -3.43
C PRO A 343 11.81 -19.55 -4.68
N GLY A 344 10.51 -19.20 -4.62
CA GLY A 344 9.55 -19.48 -5.69
C GLY A 344 8.15 -19.93 -5.27
N GLN A 345 7.88 -20.22 -3.99
CA GLN A 345 6.56 -20.70 -3.51
C GLN A 345 5.55 -19.62 -3.08
N CYS A 346 6.01 -18.39 -2.89
CA CYS A 346 5.16 -17.23 -3.16
C CYS A 346 5.53 -16.83 -4.58
N GLY A 347 4.65 -17.11 -5.55
CA GLY A 347 4.70 -16.32 -6.77
C GLY A 347 4.73 -14.86 -6.36
N PRO A 348 5.58 -14.02 -6.95
CA PRO A 348 5.46 -12.61 -6.67
C PRO A 348 4.03 -12.23 -7.06
N SER A 349 3.32 -11.52 -6.18
CA SER A 349 2.38 -10.51 -6.66
C SER A 349 3.27 -9.53 -7.43
N ILE A 350 3.46 -9.87 -8.72
CA ILE A 350 4.28 -9.22 -9.75
C ILE A 350 5.80 -9.31 -9.61
#